data_AF-A0A8J7QUY7-F1
#
_entry.id   AF-A0A8J7QUY7-F1
#
_cell.length_a   1.000
_cell.length_b   1.000
_cell.length_c   1.000
_cell.angle_alpha   90.00
_cell.angle_beta   90.00
_cell.angle_gamma   90.00
#
_symmetry.space_group_name_H-M   'P 1'
#
loop_
_entity.id
_entity.type
_entity.pdbx_description
1 polymer ?
#
loop_
_entity_poly.entity_id
_entity_poly.type
_entity_poly.pdbx_seq_one_letter_code
_entity_poly.pdbx_strand_id
1 'polypeptide(L)'
;MSKQDYLRLNAKYLREAEELIEKKDYPQASEKIWRSFVEALKALASERGISLGTHRSIALFVAELNRDLPPCGEHARKLLRGPLA
;
A
#
# COMPACT_ATOMS: atom_id res chain seq x y z
N MET A 1 -10.57 6.56 13.27
CA MET A 1 -9.47 5.66 13.69
C MET A 1 -8.18 6.47 13.69
N SER A 2 -7.25 6.15 14.59
CA SER A 2 -5.94 6.79 14.64
C SER A 2 -4.99 6.20 13.59
N LYS A 3 -3.93 6.93 13.24
CA LYS A 3 -2.82 6.41 12.41
C LYS A 3 -2.32 5.05 12.89
N GLN A 4 -2.19 4.87 14.21
CA GLN A 4 -1.68 3.64 14.81
C GLN A 4 -2.63 2.45 14.61
N ASP A 5 -3.94 2.70 14.62
CA ASP A 5 -4.92 1.65 14.34
C ASP A 5 -4.78 1.11 12.91
N TYR A 6 -4.57 2.02 11.95
CA TYR A 6 -4.35 1.68 10.56
C TYR A 6 -3.02 0.93 10.34
N LEU A 7 -1.94 1.37 10.97
CA LEU A 7 -0.65 0.67 10.90
C LEU A 7 -0.72 -0.75 11.50
N ARG A 8 -1.47 -0.94 12.59
CA ARG A 8 -1.70 -2.26 13.18
C ARG A 8 -2.44 -3.19 12.20
N LEU A 9 -3.47 -2.70 11.52
CA LEU A 9 -4.20 -3.49 10.51
C LEU A 9 -3.33 -3.78 9.29
N ASN A 10 -2.55 -2.81 8.82
CA ASN A 10 -1.57 -2.99 7.76
C ASN A 10 -0.62 -4.16 8.07
N ALA A 11 0.00 -4.16 9.26
CA ALA A 11 0.92 -5.22 9.68
C ALA A 11 0.23 -6.58 9.81
N LYS A 12 -1.02 -6.62 10.30
CA LYS A 12 -1.83 -7.83 10.35
C LYS A 12 -2.06 -8.41 8.95
N TYR A 13 -2.48 -7.58 8.00
CA TYR A 13 -2.78 -8.04 6.65
C TYR A 13 -1.52 -8.45 5.86
N LEU A 14 -0.36 -7.84 6.11
CA LEU A 14 0.91 -8.32 5.53
C LEU A 14 1.24 -9.74 6.00
N ARG A 15 1.15 -9.99 7.31
CA ARG A 15 1.39 -11.33 7.87
C ARG A 15 0.43 -12.37 7.31
N GLU A 16 -0.86 -12.03 7.24
CA GLU A 16 -1.86 -12.91 6.64
C GLU A 16 -1.57 -13.17 5.14
N ALA A 17 -1.06 -12.17 4.41
CA ALA A 17 -0.66 -12.34 3.01
C ALA A 17 0.55 -13.28 2.87
N GLU A 18 1.56 -13.14 3.72
CA GLU A 18 2.75 -14.00 3.74
C GLU A 18 2.35 -15.47 3.97
N GLU A 19 1.50 -15.74 4.96
CA GLU A 19 0.98 -17.10 5.23
C GLU A 19 0.19 -17.68 4.04
N LEU A 20 -0.52 -16.85 3.28
CA LEU A 20 -1.28 -17.28 2.10
C LEU A 20 -0.35 -17.54 0.89
N ILE A 21 0.72 -16.75 0.75
CA ILE A 21 1.75 -16.97 -0.27
C ILE A 21 2.46 -18.31 -0.04
N GLU A 22 2.81 -18.63 1.21
CA GLU A 22 3.40 -19.93 1.57
C GLU A 22 2.48 -21.10 1.20
N LYS A 23 1.17 -20.91 1.35
CA LYS A 23 0.13 -21.89 0.97
C LYS A 23 -0.19 -21.89 -0.53
N LYS A 24 0.45 -21.02 -1.32
CA LYS A 24 0.19 -20.80 -2.75
C LYS A 24 -1.24 -20.35 -3.07
N ASP A 25 -1.94 -19.77 -2.09
CA ASP A 25 -3.27 -19.17 -2.28
C ASP A 25 -3.12 -17.71 -2.71
N TYR A 26 -2.69 -17.53 -3.96
CA TYR A 26 -2.41 -16.20 -4.52
C TYR A 26 -3.64 -15.29 -4.63
N PRO A 27 -4.85 -15.77 -4.98
CA PRO A 27 -6.04 -14.92 -4.99
C PRO A 27 -6.30 -14.29 -3.62
N GLN A 28 -6.30 -15.07 -2.54
CA GLN A 28 -6.52 -14.52 -1.21
C GLN A 28 -5.33 -13.67 -0.73
N ALA A 29 -4.09 -14.07 -1.05
CA ALA A 29 -2.91 -13.26 -0.74
C ALA A 29 -3.00 -11.87 -1.38
N SER A 30 -3.46 -11.79 -2.64
CA SER A 30 -3.64 -10.52 -3.36
C SER A 30 -4.65 -9.60 -2.67
N GLU A 31 -5.74 -10.17 -2.13
CA GLU A 31 -6.74 -9.39 -1.38
C GLU A 31 -6.15 -8.85 -0.07
N LYS A 32 -5.35 -9.66 0.63
CA LYS A 32 -4.67 -9.21 1.86
C LYS A 32 -3.65 -8.12 1.58
N ILE A 33 -2.87 -8.24 0.52
CA ILE A 33 -1.95 -7.19 0.07
C ILE A 33 -2.71 -5.91 -0.26
N TRP A 34 -3.84 -6.00 -0.98
CA TRP A 34 -4.68 -4.84 -1.27
C TRP A 34 -5.21 -4.18 0.01
N ARG A 35 -5.75 -4.96 0.96
CA ARG A 35 -6.21 -4.45 2.26
C ARG A 35 -5.07 -3.76 3.01
N SER A 36 -3.90 -4.39 3.06
CA SER A 36 -2.71 -3.81 3.67
C SER A 36 -2.35 -2.44 3.06
N PHE A 37 -2.29 -2.36 1.73
CA PHE A 37 -2.04 -1.12 1.00
C PHE A 37 -3.04 -0.02 1.34
N VAL A 38 -4.33 -0.35 1.37
CA VAL A 38 -5.40 0.60 1.74
C VAL A 38 -5.25 1.11 3.17
N GLU A 39 -4.88 0.25 4.12
CA GLU A 39 -4.67 0.67 5.51
C GLU A 39 -3.44 1.60 5.65
N ALA A 40 -2.36 1.37 4.88
CA ALA A 40 -1.23 2.30 4.84
C ALA A 40 -1.64 3.68 4.29
N LEU A 41 -2.45 3.73 3.24
CA LEU A 41 -2.97 4.99 2.70
C LEU A 41 -3.89 5.71 3.69
N LYS A 42 -4.74 4.97 4.42
CA LYS A 42 -5.58 5.55 5.48
C LYS A 42 -4.75 6.11 6.63
N ALA A 43 -3.63 5.46 6.98
CA ALA A 43 -2.69 6.00 7.97
C ALA A 43 -2.17 7.38 7.52
N LEU A 44 -1.68 7.49 6.28
CA LEU A 44 -1.20 8.76 5.72
C LEU A 44 -2.30 9.82 5.61
N ALA A 45 -3.49 9.43 5.12
CA ALA A 45 -4.63 10.33 4.99
C ALA A 45 -5.11 10.86 6.35
N SER A 46 -5.06 10.01 7.39
CA SER A 46 -5.47 10.41 8.75
C SER A 46 -4.58 11.51 9.33
N GLU A 47 -3.30 11.55 8.97
CA GLU A 47 -2.38 12.64 9.36
C GLU A 47 -2.73 13.96 8.67
N ARG A 48 -3.34 13.89 7.48
CA ARG A 48 -3.85 15.05 6.72
C ARG A 48 -5.30 15.41 7.11
N GLY A 49 -5.91 14.72 8.07
CA GLY A 49 -7.33 14.91 8.42
C GLY A 49 -8.32 14.42 7.35
N ILE A 50 -7.87 13.59 6.41
CA ILE A 50 -8.65 13.05 5.30
C ILE A 50 -9.14 11.64 5.65
N SER A 51 -10.42 11.34 5.37
CA SER A 51 -11.00 10.00 5.53
C SER A 51 -11.17 9.31 4.18
N LEU A 52 -10.65 8.08 4.06
CA LEU A 52 -10.78 7.24 2.86
C LEU A 52 -11.74 6.07 3.13
N GLY A 53 -12.81 5.96 2.33
CA GLY A 53 -13.86 4.97 2.53
C GLY A 53 -14.33 4.23 1.28
N THR A 54 -13.90 4.66 0.09
CA THR A 54 -14.30 4.07 -1.20
C THR A 54 -13.09 3.81 -2.10
N HIS A 55 -13.20 2.87 -3.04
CA HIS A 55 -12.16 2.64 -4.06
C HIS A 55 -11.79 3.93 -4.81
N ARG A 56 -12.78 4.78 -5.11
CA ARG A 56 -12.54 6.08 -5.76
C ARG A 56 -11.72 7.02 -4.88
N SER A 57 -12.06 7.14 -3.59
CA SER A 57 -11.30 8.01 -2.67
C SER A 57 -9.85 7.55 -2.53
N ILE A 58 -9.60 6.24 -2.50
CA ILE A 58 -8.26 5.66 -2.46
C ILE A 58 -7.49 6.02 -3.74
N ALA A 59 -8.09 5.81 -4.93
CA ALA A 59 -7.45 6.10 -6.21
C ALA A 59 -7.08 7.59 -6.36
N LEU A 60 -7.97 8.49 -5.95
CA LEU A 60 -7.72 9.93 -5.98
C LEU A 60 -6.58 10.32 -5.02
N PHE A 61 -6.55 9.73 -3.82
CA PHE A 61 -5.49 10.01 -2.86
C PHE A 61 -4.12 9.50 -3.33
N VAL A 62 -4.05 8.34 -3.99
CA VAL A 62 -2.82 7.85 -4.63
C VAL A 62 -2.35 8.81 -5.73
N ALA A 63 -3.28 9.32 -6.55
CA ALA A 63 -2.95 10.29 -7.59
C ALA A 63 -2.43 11.62 -7.02
N GLU A 64 -2.99 12.09 -5.89
CA GLU A 64 -2.49 13.24 -5.13
C GLU A 64 -1.06 12.98 -4.62
N LEU A 65 -0.83 11.86 -3.93
CA LEU A 65 0.50 11.48 -3.45
C LEU A 65 1.53 11.40 -4.58
N ASN A 66 1.15 10.89 -5.75
CA ASN A 66 2.06 10.79 -6.90
C ASN A 66 2.35 12.14 -7.57
N ARG A 67 1.56 13.19 -7.32
CA ARG A 67 1.90 14.57 -7.72
C ARG A 67 2.86 15.21 -6.72
N ASP A 68 2.66 14.92 -5.44
CA ASP A 68 3.47 15.44 -4.34
C ASP A 68 4.85 14.77 -4.26
N LEU A 69 4.96 13.53 -4.72
CA LEU A 69 6.16 12.71 -4.65
C LEU A 69 6.82 12.57 -6.02
N PRO A 70 8.16 12.52 -6.09
CA PRO A 70 8.84 12.16 -7.32
C PRO A 70 8.33 10.80 -7.82
N PRO A 71 8.22 10.59 -9.15
CA PRO A 71 7.56 9.43 -9.71
C PRO A 71 8.12 8.13 -9.12
N CYS A 72 7.21 7.24 -8.71
CA CYS A 72 7.49 5.86 -8.30
C CYS A 72 8.23 5.14 -9.43
N GLY A 73 9.55 5.30 -9.47
CA GLY A 73 10.31 5.02 -10.68
C GLY A 73 11.67 5.68 -10.72
N GLU A 74 11.91 6.83 -10.09
CA GLU A 74 13.27 7.42 -10.18
C GLU A 74 14.28 6.68 -9.28
N HIS A 75 13.85 6.30 -8.07
CA HIS A 75 14.62 5.39 -7.19
C HIS A 75 14.56 3.94 -7.68
N ALA A 76 13.43 3.46 -8.21
CA ALA A 76 13.29 2.10 -8.73
C ALA A 76 14.02 1.91 -10.07
N ARG A 77 14.09 2.91 -10.96
CA ARG A 77 14.89 2.87 -12.20
C ARG A 77 16.39 2.85 -11.89
N LYS A 78 16.84 3.49 -10.81
CA LYS A 78 18.22 3.38 -10.33
C LYS A 78 18.53 1.96 -9.85
N LEU A 79 17.61 1.29 -9.15
CA LEU A 79 17.78 -0.11 -8.72
C LEU A 79 17.63 -1.13 -9.86
N LEU A 80 16.72 -0.90 -10.81
CA LEU A 80 16.42 -1.83 -11.91
C LEU A 80 17.32 -1.67 -13.15
N ARG A 81 18.20 -0.65 -13.18
CA ARG A 81 19.27 -0.48 -14.17
C ARG A 81 20.63 -0.97 -13.65
N GLY A 82 20.65 -2.06 -12.87
CA GLY A 82 21.84 -2.92 -12.85
C GLY A 82 22.11 -3.44 -14.27
N PRO A 83 23.37 -3.74 -14.65
CA PRO A 83 23.69 -4.14 -16.01
C PRO A 83 22.82 -5.35 -16.39
N LEU A 84 21.97 -5.16 -17.40
CA LEU A 84 21.31 -6.27 -18.07
C LEU A 84 22.41 -7.14 -18.66
N ALA A 85 22.55 -8.35 -18.11
CA ALA A 85 23.37 -9.41 -18.67
C ALA A 85 22.81 -9.85 -20.04
#